data_AF-A0A7Y1VIG3-F1
#
_entry.id   AF-A0A7Y1VIG3-F1
#
_cell.length_a   1.000
_cell.length_b   1.000
_cell.length_c   1.000
_cell.angle_alpha   90.00
_cell.angle_beta   90.00
_cell.angle_gamma   90.00
#
_symmetry.space_group_name_H-M   'P 1'
#
loop_
_entity.id
_entity.type
_entity.pdbx_description
1 polymer ?
#
loop_
_entity_poly.entity_id
_entity_poly.type
_entity_poly.pdbx_seq_one_letter_code
_entity_poly.pdbx_strand_id
1 'polypeptide(L)'
;MTSTIAPEDHSPEEAPAVAQEGLEARAAVAERRRGFLLGLPAMVYLTLLFVLPFFIVGVYSFATRSATGSTRLSDWNIDSYVKLFDPLVVGIVWRSFWIASLTTVICLVVAYPFAYYIATRSRAARNVLLVFVMIPFWSNFLIRTYAWRFLLGSDGPIAQASEALGLGTIRVLFTPVAVAIGLIYGFLPFM
;
A
#
# COMPACT_ATOMS: atom_id res chain seq x y z
N MET A 1 13.79 -21.80 -85.72
CA MET A 1 13.62 -20.33 -85.66
C MET A 1 12.15 -20.05 -85.35
N THR A 2 11.77 -20.11 -84.07
CA THR A 2 10.52 -19.54 -83.55
C THR A 2 10.60 -19.59 -82.02
N SER A 3 11.03 -18.46 -81.47
CA SER A 3 10.76 -18.05 -80.09
C SER A 3 9.24 -17.97 -79.91
N THR A 4 8.67 -18.49 -78.80
CA THR A 4 7.40 -18.00 -78.24
C THR A 4 7.21 -18.52 -76.80
N ILE A 5 7.51 -17.62 -75.86
CA ILE A 5 6.81 -17.27 -74.60
C ILE A 5 6.69 -18.34 -73.50
N ALA A 6 7.52 -18.15 -72.47
CA ALA A 6 7.35 -18.68 -71.11
C ALA A 6 6.17 -17.99 -70.41
N PRO A 7 5.48 -18.65 -69.47
CA PRO A 7 4.30 -18.09 -68.81
C PRO A 7 4.71 -16.90 -67.93
N GLU A 8 3.94 -15.82 -67.98
CA GLU A 8 4.06 -14.69 -67.05
C GLU A 8 3.91 -15.21 -65.62
N ASP A 9 5.01 -15.21 -64.90
CA ASP A 9 5.07 -15.33 -63.45
C ASP A 9 4.38 -14.09 -62.87
N HIS A 10 3.07 -14.19 -62.67
CA HIS A 10 2.34 -13.31 -61.76
C HIS A 10 2.73 -13.66 -60.32
N SER A 11 3.99 -13.42 -60.00
CA SER A 11 4.43 -13.23 -58.63
C SER A 11 3.64 -12.04 -58.07
N PRO A 12 2.91 -12.20 -56.95
CA PRO A 12 2.13 -11.12 -56.38
C PRO A 12 3.10 -9.99 -56.03
N GLU A 13 2.98 -8.89 -56.77
CA GLU A 13 3.69 -7.64 -56.61
C GLU A 13 3.86 -7.34 -55.11
N GLU A 14 5.07 -7.52 -54.59
CA GLU A 14 5.44 -7.20 -53.22
C GLU A 14 5.11 -5.72 -53.01
N ALA A 15 4.01 -5.47 -52.30
CA ALA A 15 3.58 -4.13 -51.96
C ALA A 15 4.79 -3.38 -51.37
N PRO A 16 5.13 -2.18 -51.88
CA PRO A 16 6.38 -1.52 -51.55
C PRO A 16 6.50 -1.40 -50.03
N ALA A 17 7.62 -1.86 -49.46
CA ALA A 17 7.86 -1.90 -48.01
C ALA A 17 7.54 -0.57 -47.30
N VAL A 18 7.69 0.56 -48.00
CA VAL A 18 7.33 1.92 -47.54
C VAL A 18 5.83 2.07 -47.26
N ALA A 19 4.96 1.42 -48.04
CA ALA A 19 3.51 1.41 -47.81
C ALA A 19 3.13 0.52 -46.62
N GLN A 20 3.88 -0.57 -46.37
CA GLN A 20 3.71 -1.43 -45.20
C GLN A 20 4.15 -0.72 -43.91
N GLU A 21 5.31 -0.03 -43.91
CA GLU A 21 5.80 0.77 -42.78
C GLU A 21 4.80 1.86 -42.35
N GLY A 22 4.15 2.53 -43.30
CA GLY A 22 3.14 3.55 -43.00
C GLY A 22 1.84 3.00 -42.41
N LEU A 23 1.46 1.77 -42.78
CA LEU A 23 0.29 1.07 -42.24
C LEU A 23 0.54 0.54 -40.83
N GLU A 24 1.72 -0.04 -40.60
CA GLU A 24 2.15 -0.51 -39.28
C GLU A 24 2.26 0.64 -38.26
N ALA A 25 2.82 1.78 -38.67
CA ALA A 25 2.89 2.97 -37.83
C ALA A 25 1.48 3.49 -37.44
N ARG A 26 0.51 3.44 -38.35
CA ARG A 26 -0.88 3.84 -38.08
C ARG A 26 -1.61 2.84 -37.18
N ALA A 27 -1.37 1.54 -37.36
CA ALA A 27 -1.92 0.49 -36.52
C ALA A 27 -1.43 0.62 -35.06
N ALA A 28 -0.13 0.87 -34.86
CA ALA A 28 0.47 1.08 -33.54
C ALA A 28 -0.12 2.32 -32.82
N VAL A 29 -0.35 3.42 -33.54
CA VAL A 29 -1.00 4.62 -32.99
C VAL A 29 -2.47 4.38 -32.63
N ALA A 30 -3.19 3.64 -33.48
CA ALA A 30 -4.60 3.29 -33.25
C ALA A 30 -4.75 2.35 -32.04
N GLU A 31 -3.86 1.36 -31.89
CA GLU A 31 -3.84 0.43 -30.76
C GLU A 31 -3.55 1.15 -29.43
N ARG A 32 -2.56 2.06 -29.42
CA ARG A 32 -2.27 2.91 -28.25
C ARG A 32 -3.44 3.82 -27.87
N ARG A 33 -4.14 4.41 -28.85
CA ARG A 33 -5.34 5.21 -28.62
C ARG A 33 -6.48 4.37 -28.07
N ARG A 34 -6.69 3.16 -28.60
CA ARG A 34 -7.73 2.23 -28.14
C ARG A 34 -7.47 1.78 -26.71
N GLY A 35 -6.23 1.43 -26.35
CA GLY A 35 -5.84 1.12 -24.97
C GLY A 35 -6.07 2.30 -24.02
N PHE A 36 -5.72 3.52 -24.43
CA PHE A 36 -5.99 4.73 -23.64
C PHE A 36 -7.49 5.00 -23.46
N LEU A 37 -8.29 4.88 -24.53
CA LEU A 37 -9.75 5.09 -24.49
C LEU A 37 -10.46 4.02 -23.63
N LEU A 38 -10.01 2.76 -23.67
CA LEU A 38 -10.50 1.68 -22.81
C LEU A 38 -10.17 1.94 -21.33
N GLY A 39 -9.00 2.50 -21.04
CA GLY A 39 -8.59 2.89 -19.68
C GLY A 39 -9.16 4.22 -19.19
N LEU A 40 -9.69 5.06 -20.10
CA LEU A 40 -10.17 6.40 -19.81
C LEU A 40 -11.24 6.45 -18.71
N PRO A 41 -12.29 5.61 -18.68
CA PRO A 41 -13.27 5.65 -17.58
C PRO A 41 -12.65 5.33 -16.21
N ALA A 42 -11.72 4.37 -16.15
CA ALA A 42 -11.00 4.04 -14.92
C ALA A 42 -10.05 5.17 -14.49
N MET A 43 -9.33 5.78 -15.44
CA MET A 43 -8.47 6.94 -15.20
C MET A 43 -9.28 8.12 -14.68
N VAL A 44 -10.38 8.49 -15.35
CA VAL A 44 -11.27 9.57 -14.92
C VAL A 44 -11.82 9.29 -13.53
N TYR A 45 -12.27 8.06 -13.27
CA TYR A 45 -12.78 7.67 -11.96
C TYR A 45 -11.72 7.81 -10.86
N LEU A 46 -10.52 7.24 -11.05
CA LEU A 46 -9.43 7.31 -10.08
C LEU A 46 -8.95 8.74 -9.89
N THR A 47 -8.77 9.50 -10.97
CA THR A 47 -8.36 10.90 -10.89
C THR A 47 -9.42 11.71 -10.17
N LEU A 48 -10.70 11.60 -10.53
CA LEU A 48 -11.74 12.42 -9.93
C LEU A 48 -11.94 12.07 -8.45
N LEU A 49 -12.07 10.79 -8.09
CA LEU A 49 -12.28 10.41 -6.68
C LEU A 49 -11.02 10.49 -5.82
N PHE A 50 -9.82 10.43 -6.39
CA PHE A 50 -8.59 10.57 -5.60
C PHE A 50 -8.09 12.02 -5.58
N VAL A 51 -7.99 12.68 -6.73
CA VAL A 51 -7.47 14.06 -6.79
C VAL A 51 -8.43 15.05 -6.16
N LEU A 52 -9.75 14.88 -6.29
CA LEU A 52 -10.71 15.82 -5.70
C LEU A 52 -10.59 15.94 -4.17
N PRO A 53 -10.61 14.86 -3.35
CA PRO A 53 -10.44 14.99 -1.90
C PRO A 53 -9.05 15.51 -1.52
N PHE A 54 -7.99 15.13 -2.24
CA PHE A 54 -6.65 15.69 -2.00
C PHE A 54 -6.59 17.19 -2.29
N PHE A 55 -7.24 17.64 -3.36
CA PHE A 55 -7.37 19.05 -3.70
C PHE A 55 -8.17 19.81 -2.63
N ILE A 56 -9.27 19.24 -2.15
CA ILE A 56 -10.06 19.80 -1.04
C ILE A 56 -9.19 19.93 0.21
N VAL A 57 -8.44 18.89 0.60
CA VAL A 57 -7.52 18.96 1.74
C VAL A 57 -6.43 20.03 1.52
N GLY A 58 -5.90 20.13 0.30
CA GLY A 58 -4.93 21.16 -0.07
C GLY A 58 -5.47 22.58 0.13
N VAL A 59 -6.68 22.84 -0.37
CA VAL A 59 -7.40 24.11 -0.15
C VAL A 59 -7.64 24.38 1.34
N TYR A 60 -8.13 23.38 2.07
CA TYR A 60 -8.41 23.51 3.51
C TYR A 60 -7.15 23.67 4.37
N SER A 61 -5.98 23.26 3.89
CA SER A 61 -4.70 23.43 4.60
C SER A 61 -4.35 24.90 4.82
N PHE A 62 -4.81 25.78 3.93
CA PHE A 62 -4.64 27.23 4.02
C PHE A 62 -5.82 27.95 4.71
N ALA A 63 -6.88 27.21 5.07
CA ALA A 63 -8.05 27.78 5.71
C ALA A 63 -7.77 28.12 7.18
N THR A 64 -8.39 29.20 7.66
CA THR A 64 -8.26 29.67 9.04
C THR A 64 -9.23 28.93 9.95
N ARG A 65 -8.74 28.51 11.12
CA ARG A 65 -9.60 27.99 12.20
C ARG A 65 -9.93 29.12 13.17
N SER A 66 -11.22 29.39 13.38
CA SER A 66 -11.67 30.31 14.43
C SER A 66 -11.46 29.69 15.82
N ALA A 67 -11.42 30.54 16.86
CA ALA A 67 -11.35 30.11 18.26
C ALA A 67 -12.51 29.20 18.70
N THR A 68 -13.65 29.25 18.00
CA THR A 68 -14.83 28.37 18.19
C THR A 68 -14.75 27.04 17.44
N GLY A 69 -13.64 26.76 16.74
CA GLY A 69 -13.44 25.51 15.99
C GLY A 69 -14.04 25.49 14.59
N SER A 70 -14.70 26.57 14.15
CA SER A 70 -15.24 26.70 12.79
C SER A 70 -14.12 27.01 11.79
N THR A 71 -14.10 26.31 10.65
CA THR A 71 -13.17 26.59 9.55
C THR A 71 -13.75 27.69 8.67
N ARG A 72 -13.02 28.79 8.49
CA ARG A 72 -13.38 29.89 7.58
C ARG A 72 -12.48 29.84 6.35
N LEU A 73 -13.09 29.99 5.16
CA LEU A 73 -12.38 30.04 3.87
C LEU A 73 -12.13 31.47 3.37
N SER A 74 -12.30 32.50 4.22
CA SER A 74 -12.11 33.90 3.82
C SER A 74 -10.66 34.38 4.01
N ASP A 75 -10.00 33.93 5.08
CA ASP A 75 -8.70 34.49 5.50
C ASP A 75 -7.62 33.41 5.30
N TRP A 76 -7.05 33.34 4.10
CA TRP A 76 -6.04 32.35 3.73
C TRP A 76 -4.72 32.65 4.42
N ASN A 77 -4.14 31.67 5.11
CA ASN A 77 -2.86 31.85 5.78
C ASN A 77 -2.01 30.57 5.84
N ILE A 78 -0.78 30.71 6.35
CA ILE A 78 0.18 29.61 6.50
C ILE A 78 0.42 29.22 7.96
N ASP A 79 -0.40 29.70 8.89
CA ASP A 79 -0.22 29.47 10.33
C ASP A 79 -0.32 27.99 10.68
N SER A 80 -1.15 27.24 9.95
CA SER A 80 -1.24 25.78 10.03
C SER A 80 0.11 25.08 9.82
N TYR A 81 0.98 25.63 8.96
CA TYR A 81 2.31 25.09 8.71
C TYR A 81 3.31 25.49 9.80
N VAL A 82 3.19 26.69 10.36
CA VAL A 82 4.04 27.11 11.50
C VAL A 82 3.81 26.18 12.70
N LYS A 83 2.56 25.74 12.92
CA LYS A 83 2.21 24.75 13.97
C LYS A 83 2.89 23.40 13.79
N LEU A 84 3.36 23.04 12.59
CA LEU A 84 4.12 21.80 12.40
C LEU A 84 5.46 21.80 13.15
N PHE A 85 5.99 23.00 13.44
CA PHE A 85 7.22 23.19 14.20
C PHE A 85 6.99 23.33 15.71
N ASP A 86 5.73 23.27 16.17
CA ASP A 86 5.43 23.22 17.60
C ASP A 86 6.11 21.97 18.21
N PRO A 87 6.86 22.10 19.33
CA PRO A 87 7.51 20.98 20.00
C PRO A 87 6.58 19.79 20.27
N LEU A 88 5.30 20.04 20.53
CA LEU A 88 4.30 18.99 20.72
C LEU A 88 4.07 18.19 19.42
N VAL A 89 3.87 18.88 18.30
CA VAL A 89 3.62 18.23 17.00
C VAL A 89 4.86 17.49 16.53
N VAL A 90 6.03 18.12 16.63
CA VAL A 90 7.32 17.48 16.31
C VAL A 90 7.54 16.25 17.18
N GLY A 91 7.22 16.30 18.48
CA GLY A 91 7.32 15.16 19.39
C GLY A 91 6.41 14.00 18.98
N ILE A 92 5.17 14.28 18.54
CA ILE A 92 4.25 13.25 18.02
C ILE A 92 4.79 12.63 16.73
N VAL A 93 5.25 13.46 15.78
CA VAL A 93 5.82 13.00 14.51
C VAL A 93 7.03 12.11 14.76
N TRP A 94 7.96 12.55 15.62
CA TRP A 94 9.14 11.78 15.98
C TRP A 94 8.78 10.45 16.63
N ARG A 95 7.84 10.43 17.59
CA ARG A 95 7.37 9.20 18.23
C ARG A 95 6.75 8.23 17.22
N SER A 96 5.92 8.73 16.31
CA SER A 96 5.33 7.90 15.24
C SER A 96 6.41 7.32 14.32
N PHE A 97 7.36 8.15 13.89
CA PHE A 97 8.48 7.72 13.05
C PHE A 97 9.36 6.68 13.75
N TRP A 98 9.66 6.89 15.03
CA TRP A 98 10.43 5.95 15.85
C TRP A 98 9.72 4.61 15.99
N ILE A 99 8.43 4.60 16.34
CA ILE A 99 7.65 3.37 16.48
C ILE A 99 7.54 2.64 15.13
N ALA A 100 7.31 3.35 14.04
CA ALA A 100 7.22 2.77 12.69
C ALA A 100 8.56 2.16 12.25
N SER A 101 9.67 2.87 12.48
CA SER A 101 11.01 2.39 12.14
C SER A 101 11.39 1.16 12.96
N LEU A 102 11.18 1.21 14.28
CA LEU A 102 11.42 0.08 15.18
C LEU A 102 10.59 -1.14 14.77
N THR A 103 9.30 -0.93 14.49
CA THR A 103 8.41 -2.01 14.04
C THR A 103 8.89 -2.61 12.73
N THR A 104 9.28 -1.77 11.76
CA THR A 104 9.77 -2.23 10.45
C THR A 104 11.03 -3.09 10.59
N VAL A 105 12.00 -2.64 11.41
CA VAL A 105 13.23 -3.39 11.65
C VAL A 105 12.92 -4.73 12.32
N ILE A 106 12.07 -4.75 13.35
CA ILE A 106 11.68 -5.99 14.04
C ILE A 106 10.97 -6.94 13.06
N CYS A 107 10.01 -6.43 12.29
CA CYS A 107 9.32 -7.24 11.29
C CYS A 107 10.29 -7.81 10.26
N LEU A 108 11.23 -7.03 9.74
CA LEU A 108 12.23 -7.51 8.78
C LEU A 108 13.11 -8.60 9.39
N VAL A 109 13.61 -8.39 10.61
CA VAL A 109 14.49 -9.35 11.31
C VAL A 109 13.76 -10.67 11.62
N VAL A 110 12.45 -10.64 11.86
CA VAL A 110 11.65 -11.84 12.17
C VAL A 110 11.09 -12.50 10.90
N ALA A 111 10.56 -11.71 9.97
CA ALA A 111 9.92 -12.21 8.76
C ALA A 111 10.94 -12.78 7.78
N TYR A 112 12.13 -12.18 7.64
CA TYR A 112 13.16 -12.68 6.72
C TYR A 112 13.60 -14.13 7.00
N PRO A 113 14.04 -14.51 8.22
CA PRO A 113 14.43 -15.90 8.48
C PRO A 113 13.24 -16.86 8.36
N PHE A 114 12.03 -16.40 8.70
CA PHE A 114 10.82 -17.19 8.59
C PHE A 114 10.41 -17.44 7.12
N ALA A 115 10.47 -16.42 6.26
CA ALA A 115 10.24 -16.54 4.83
C ALA A 115 11.31 -17.41 4.16
N TYR A 116 12.58 -17.24 4.55
CA TYR A 116 13.67 -18.11 4.11
C TYR A 116 13.41 -19.57 4.49
N TYR A 117 12.98 -19.82 5.73
CA TYR A 117 12.60 -21.16 6.18
C TYR A 117 11.47 -21.74 5.32
N ILE A 118 10.42 -20.98 5.03
CA ILE A 118 9.30 -21.41 4.17
C ILE A 118 9.78 -21.73 2.75
N ALA A 119 10.67 -20.90 2.20
CA ALA A 119 11.20 -21.06 0.84
C ALA A 119 12.01 -22.36 0.67
N THR A 120 12.65 -22.85 1.73
CA THR A 120 13.44 -24.11 1.70
C THR A 120 12.60 -25.39 1.84
N ARG A 121 11.28 -25.29 2.06
CA ARG A 121 10.41 -26.46 2.27
C ARG A 121 9.83 -27.01 0.96
N SER A 122 9.37 -28.26 1.00
CA SER A 122 8.68 -28.90 -0.13
C SER A 122 7.42 -28.14 -0.52
N ARG A 123 6.97 -28.26 -1.78
CA ARG A 123 5.83 -27.49 -2.32
C ARG A 123 4.57 -27.62 -1.48
N ALA A 124 4.26 -28.81 -0.97
CA ALA A 124 3.09 -29.06 -0.13
C ALA A 124 3.21 -28.34 1.23
N ALA A 125 4.35 -28.51 1.91
CA ALA A 125 4.60 -27.86 3.20
C ALA A 125 4.62 -26.33 3.05
N ARG A 126 5.28 -25.80 2.01
CA ARG A 126 5.31 -24.37 1.70
C ARG A 126 3.90 -23.78 1.59
N ASN A 127 3.02 -24.44 0.82
CA ASN A 127 1.65 -23.97 0.64
C ASN A 127 0.88 -23.94 1.97
N VAL A 128 1.03 -24.98 2.81
CA VAL A 128 0.37 -25.03 4.14
C VAL A 128 0.90 -23.93 5.06
N LEU A 129 2.22 -23.71 5.09
CA LEU A 129 2.82 -22.64 5.91
C LEU A 129 2.35 -21.26 5.45
N LEU A 130 2.29 -21.00 4.14
CA LEU A 130 1.77 -19.75 3.60
C LEU A 130 0.29 -19.54 3.98
N VAL A 131 -0.53 -20.60 3.95
CA VAL A 131 -1.92 -20.52 4.42
C VAL A 131 -1.96 -20.11 5.90
N PHE A 132 -1.17 -20.73 6.78
CA PHE A 132 -1.14 -20.36 8.20
C PHE A 132 -0.77 -18.88 8.43
N VAL A 133 0.15 -18.34 7.62
CA VAL A 133 0.54 -16.92 7.68
C VAL A 133 -0.57 -16.00 7.20
N MET A 134 -1.36 -16.44 6.22
CA MET A 134 -2.47 -15.68 5.66
C MET A 134 -3.78 -15.80 6.45
N ILE A 135 -3.97 -16.81 7.30
CA ILE A 135 -5.16 -16.94 8.17
C ILE A 135 -5.49 -15.65 8.93
N PRO A 136 -4.55 -14.99 9.65
CA PRO A 136 -4.86 -13.77 10.39
C PRO A 136 -5.28 -12.60 9.47
N PHE A 137 -4.87 -12.61 8.20
CA PHE A 137 -5.26 -11.59 7.22
C PHE A 137 -6.75 -11.69 6.82
N TRP A 138 -7.32 -12.91 6.84
CA TRP A 138 -8.74 -13.13 6.53
C TRP A 138 -9.69 -12.70 7.66
N SER A 139 -9.15 -12.30 8.81
CA SER A 139 -9.95 -11.84 9.95
C SER A 139 -10.06 -10.31 10.00
N ASN A 140 -11.18 -9.82 10.55
CA ASN A 140 -11.42 -8.38 10.67
C ASN A 140 -10.39 -7.73 11.60
N PHE A 141 -9.75 -6.66 11.11
CA PHE A 141 -8.73 -5.90 11.86
C PHE A 141 -9.23 -5.45 13.24
N LEU A 142 -10.47 -4.98 13.36
CA LEU A 142 -11.05 -4.55 14.63
C LEU A 142 -11.15 -5.70 15.63
N ILE A 143 -11.58 -6.89 15.19
CA ILE A 143 -11.67 -8.08 16.06
C ILE A 143 -10.28 -8.43 16.59
N ARG A 144 -9.26 -8.45 15.72
CA ARG A 144 -7.86 -8.68 16.11
C ARG A 144 -7.39 -7.64 17.13
N THR A 145 -7.69 -6.36 16.93
CA THR A 145 -7.33 -5.29 17.86
C THR A 145 -8.02 -5.46 19.22
N TYR A 146 -9.30 -5.84 19.25
CA TYR A 146 -10.00 -6.12 20.51
C TYR A 146 -9.44 -7.35 21.23
N ALA A 147 -9.07 -8.41 20.50
CA ALA A 147 -8.41 -9.58 21.07
C ALA A 147 -7.08 -9.20 21.73
N TRP A 148 -6.24 -8.39 21.07
CA TRP A 148 -5.01 -7.86 21.67
C TRP A 148 -5.27 -6.93 22.85
N ARG A 149 -6.30 -6.08 22.78
CA ARG A 149 -6.70 -5.22 23.90
C ARG A 149 -7.08 -6.05 25.13
N PHE A 150 -7.84 -7.12 24.94
CA PHE A 150 -8.19 -8.06 26.00
C PHE A 150 -6.94 -8.76 26.54
N LEU A 151 -6.08 -9.26 25.66
CA LEU A 151 -4.89 -10.03 26.04
C LEU A 151 -3.87 -9.20 26.83
N LEU A 152 -3.66 -7.94 26.43
CA LEU A 152 -2.71 -6.99 27.04
C LEU A 152 -3.33 -6.17 28.18
N GLY A 153 -4.63 -6.33 28.44
CA GLY A 153 -5.33 -5.64 29.52
C GLY A 153 -4.77 -5.98 30.89
N SER A 154 -5.03 -5.11 31.87
CA SER A 154 -4.52 -5.27 33.24
C SER A 154 -5.00 -6.57 33.92
N ASP A 155 -6.19 -7.06 33.55
CA ASP A 155 -6.75 -8.33 34.03
C ASP A 155 -6.66 -9.44 32.95
N GLY A 156 -5.90 -9.19 31.89
CA GLY A 156 -5.77 -10.08 30.75
C GLY A 156 -4.90 -11.31 31.08
N PRO A 157 -4.96 -12.36 30.22
CA PRO A 157 -4.14 -13.56 30.38
C PRO A 157 -2.64 -13.29 30.52
N ILE A 158 -2.10 -12.26 29.86
CA ILE A 158 -0.67 -11.91 29.97
C ILE A 158 -0.33 -11.38 31.37
N ALA A 159 -1.18 -10.53 31.94
CA ALA A 159 -0.97 -9.98 33.29
C ALA A 159 -1.12 -11.08 34.35
N GLN A 160 -2.10 -11.98 34.18
CA GLN A 160 -2.27 -13.14 35.06
C GLN A 160 -1.07 -14.10 34.99
N ALA A 161 -0.53 -14.34 33.79
CA ALA A 161 0.66 -15.15 33.62
C ALA A 161 1.91 -14.49 34.25
N SER A 162 2.07 -13.17 34.16
CA SER A 162 3.20 -12.47 34.80
C SER A 162 3.12 -12.52 36.32
N GLU A 163 1.92 -12.41 36.87
CA GLU A 163 1.67 -12.55 38.31
C GLU A 163 1.98 -13.97 38.80
N ALA A 164 1.52 -15.00 38.08
CA ALA A 164 1.82 -16.39 38.39
C ALA A 164 3.32 -16.72 38.37
N LEU A 165 4.10 -16.01 37.55
CA LEU A 165 5.56 -16.12 37.47
C LEU A 165 6.30 -15.28 38.53
N GLY A 166 5.59 -14.54 39.38
CA GLY A 166 6.18 -13.68 40.42
C GLY A 166 6.77 -12.37 39.91
N LEU A 167 6.50 -11.99 38.65
CA LEU A 167 6.98 -10.74 38.03
C LEU A 167 6.10 -9.52 38.37
N GLY A 168 4.95 -9.76 39.04
CA GLY A 168 3.97 -8.73 39.39
C GLY A 168 3.03 -8.35 38.24
N THR A 169 2.14 -7.39 38.49
CA THR A 169 1.14 -6.91 37.52
C THR A 169 1.78 -5.99 36.47
N ILE A 170 2.02 -6.50 35.26
CA ILE A 170 2.57 -5.72 34.16
C ILE A 170 1.43 -5.01 33.42
N ARG A 171 1.47 -3.66 33.36
CA ARG A 171 0.51 -2.86 32.57
C ARG A 171 1.10 -2.56 31.20
N VAL A 172 0.73 -3.37 30.21
CA VAL A 172 1.19 -3.18 28.82
C VAL A 172 0.21 -2.35 27.99
N LEU A 173 -1.10 -2.48 28.25
CA LEU A 173 -2.12 -1.72 27.51
C LEU A 173 -1.93 -0.20 27.64
N PHE A 174 -2.20 0.54 26.56
CA PHE A 174 -2.00 2.00 26.45
C PHE A 174 -0.54 2.48 26.48
N THR A 175 0.43 1.58 26.33
CA THR A 175 1.86 1.93 26.19
C THR A 175 2.32 1.87 24.73
N PRO A 176 3.46 2.51 24.37
CA PRO A 176 4.09 2.31 23.06
C PRO A 176 4.38 0.84 22.73
N VAL A 177 4.63 0.01 23.75
CA VAL A 177 4.90 -1.42 23.59
C VAL A 177 3.66 -2.16 23.06
N ALA A 178 2.48 -1.88 23.61
CA ALA A 178 1.23 -2.44 23.07
C ALA A 178 0.99 -2.03 21.60
N VAL A 179 1.31 -0.79 21.26
CA VAL A 179 1.22 -0.31 19.88
C VAL A 179 2.19 -1.07 18.98
N ALA A 180 3.45 -1.22 19.38
CA ALA A 180 4.45 -1.97 18.63
C ALA A 180 4.03 -3.44 18.44
N ILE A 181 3.54 -4.12 19.48
CA ILE A 181 3.04 -5.51 19.39
C ILE A 181 1.92 -5.62 18.35
N GLY A 182 0.93 -4.72 18.42
CA GLY A 182 -0.19 -4.69 17.48
C GLY A 182 0.25 -4.45 16.04
N LEU A 183 1.19 -3.51 15.82
CA LEU A 183 1.74 -3.21 14.51
C LEU A 183 2.59 -4.37 13.97
N ILE A 184 3.46 -4.98 14.78
CA ILE A 184 4.28 -6.14 14.39
C ILE A 184 3.36 -7.28 13.96
N TYR A 185 2.38 -7.65 14.79
CA TYR A 185 1.41 -8.69 14.43
C TYR A 185 0.58 -8.34 13.17
N GLY A 186 0.28 -7.06 12.97
CA GLY A 186 -0.46 -6.56 11.81
C GLY A 186 0.33 -6.66 10.50
N PHE A 187 1.60 -6.28 10.53
CA PHE A 187 2.44 -6.10 9.34
C PHE A 187 3.39 -7.26 9.05
N LEU A 188 3.65 -8.15 10.02
CA LEU A 188 4.56 -9.29 9.83
C LEU A 188 4.20 -10.19 8.63
N PRO A 189 2.93 -10.45 8.29
CA PRO A 189 2.59 -11.22 7.09
C PRO A 189 2.89 -10.52 5.75
N PHE A 190 3.14 -9.21 5.76
CA PHE A 190 3.36 -8.40 4.56
C PHE A 190 4.83 -8.03 4.30
N MET A 191 5.70 -8.26 5.29
CA MET A 191 7.16 -8.06 5.18
C MET A 191 7.82 -9.34 4.68
#